data_AF-A0A3N5FE01-F1
#
_entry.id   AF-A0A3N5FE01-F1
#
_cell.length_a   1.000
_cell.length_b   1.000
_cell.length_c   1.000
_cell.angle_alpha   90.00
_cell.angle_beta   90.00
_cell.angle_gamma   90.00
#
_symmetry.space_group_name_H-M   'P 1'
#
loop_
_entity.id
_entity.type
_entity.pdbx_description
1 polymer ?
#
loop_
_entity_poly.entity_id
_entity_poly.type
_entity_poly.pdbx_seq_one_letter_code
_entity_poly.pdbx_strand_id
1 'polypeptide(L)' 'MAHVLIPSFLAVGLLFGLLTYRHRHLFGEGPPQQHADPQDGLGGRLFWAAVATFLWPILIVSGLHGLWRVRSARRG' A
#
# COMPACT_ATOMS: atom_id res chain seq x y z
N MET A 1 -3.80 -19.88 20.60
CA MET A 1 -4.18 -19.46 19.22
C MET A 1 -3.62 -18.08 18.82
N ALA A 2 -3.50 -17.10 19.72
CA ALA A 2 -2.96 -15.76 19.40
C ALA A 2 -1.51 -15.74 18.88
N HIS A 3 -0.71 -16.75 19.23
CA HIS A 3 0.71 -16.87 18.85
C HIS A 3 0.94 -17.01 17.33
N VAL A 4 -0.09 -17.44 16.58
CA VAL A 4 -0.03 -17.59 15.11
C VAL A 4 -0.67 -16.40 14.40
N LEU A 5 -1.70 -15.82 14.99
CA LEU A 5 -2.45 -14.71 14.40
C LEU A 5 -1.57 -13.46 14.25
N ILE A 6 -0.84 -13.09 15.28
CA ILE A 6 0.04 -11.90 15.27
C ILE A 6 1.12 -12.00 14.18
N PRO A 7 1.94 -13.07 14.08
CA PRO A 7 2.93 -13.16 13.02
C PRO A 7 2.32 -13.26 11.62
N SER A 8 1.17 -13.93 11.46
CA SER A 8 0.48 -13.96 10.17
C SER A 8 -0.02 -12.57 9.74
N PHE A 9 -0.55 -11.77 10.68
CA PHE A 9 -1.00 -10.41 10.43
C PHE A 9 0.16 -9.52 9.96
N LEU A 10 1.29 -9.61 10.66
CA LEU A 10 2.50 -8.87 10.32
C LEU A 10 3.08 -9.30 8.96
N ALA A 11 3.10 -10.61 8.68
CA ALA A 11 3.60 -11.14 7.40
C ALA A 11 2.74 -10.67 6.22
N VAL A 12 1.42 -10.71 6.37
CA VAL A 12 0.48 -10.22 5.34
C VAL A 12 0.67 -8.72 5.10
N GLY A 13 0.76 -7.93 6.17
CA GLY A 13 0.97 -6.49 6.08
C GLY A 13 2.32 -6.12 5.44
N LEU A 14 3.39 -6.85 5.75
CA LEU A 14 4.72 -6.66 5.16
C LEU A 14 4.73 -6.99 3.65
N LEU A 15 4.17 -8.14 3.28
CA LEU A 15 4.06 -8.57 1.88
C LEU A 15 3.20 -7.58 1.08
N PHE A 16 2.08 -7.15 1.67
CA PHE A 16 1.22 -6.13 1.09
C PHE A 16 1.98 -4.82 0.88
N GLY A 17 2.72 -4.33 1.88
CA GLY A 17 3.55 -3.13 1.75
C GLY A 17 4.56 -3.22 0.62
N LEU A 18 5.28 -4.34 0.52
CA LEU A 18 6.27 -4.58 -0.55
C LEU A 18 5.63 -4.61 -1.95
N LEU A 19 4.50 -5.31 -2.10
CA LEU A 19 3.76 -5.40 -3.37
C LEU A 19 3.17 -4.05 -3.80
N THR A 20 2.69 -3.27 -2.82
CA THR A 20 1.95 -2.04 -3.06
C THR A 20 2.86 -0.82 -3.20
N TYR A 21 4.14 -0.92 -2.78
CA TYR A 21 5.12 0.16 -2.93
C TYR A 21 5.24 0.66 -4.38
N ARG A 22 5.18 -0.26 -5.36
CA ARG A 22 5.23 0.10 -6.79
C ARG A 22 4.00 0.89 -7.27
N HIS A 23 2.88 0.72 -6.56
CA HIS A 23 1.61 1.40 -6.81
C HIS A 23 1.30 2.47 -5.75
N ARG A 24 2.29 2.92 -4.96
CA ARG A 24 2.08 3.96 -3.93
C ARG A 24 1.48 5.26 -4.50
N HIS A 25 1.76 5.53 -5.77
CA HIS A 25 1.19 6.65 -6.53
C HIS A 25 -0.33 6.56 -6.70
N LEU A 26 -0.95 5.38 -6.53
CA LEU A 26 -2.41 5.24 -6.52
C LEU A 26 -3.04 5.62 -5.17
N PHE A 27 -2.22 5.72 -4.11
CA PHE A 27 -2.65 6.05 -2.74
C PHE A 27 -2.29 7.50 -2.34
N GLY A 28 -1.39 8.14 -3.08
CA GLY A 28 -1.07 9.57 -2.91
C GLY A 28 -1.77 10.40 -3.99
N GLU A 29 -2.56 11.39 -3.58
CA GLU A 29 -3.26 12.32 -4.50
C GLU A 29 -2.32 13.40 -5.09
N GLY A 30 -1.02 13.34 -4.81
CA GLY A 30 -0.04 14.31 -5.29
C GLY A 30 0.46 14.02 -6.72
N PRO A 31 0.73 15.03 -7.55
CA PRO A 31 1.32 14.85 -8.88
C PRO A 31 2.64 14.05 -8.75
N PRO A 32 2.97 13.17 -9.72
CA PRO A 32 4.22 12.43 -9.71
C PRO A 32 5.36 13.45 -9.81
N GLN A 33 5.94 13.82 -8.67
CA GLN A 33 7.05 14.76 -8.62
C GLN A 33 8.24 14.07 -9.28
N GLN A 34 8.63 14.61 -10.43
CA GLN A 34 9.79 14.19 -11.24
C GLN A 34 11.13 14.49 -10.55
N HIS A 35 11.09 15.04 -9.34
CA HIS A 35 12.26 15.25 -8.50
C HIS A 35 12.39 14.01 -7.63
N ALA A 36 13.50 13.29 -7.81
CA ALA A 36 13.89 12.14 -7.01
C ALA A 36 13.36 12.26 -5.58
N ASP A 37 12.37 11.42 -5.24
CA ASP A 37 11.78 11.45 -3.92
C ASP A 37 12.93 11.17 -2.93
N PRO A 38 13.16 11.98 -1.89
CA PRO A 38 14.12 11.63 -0.84
C PRO A 38 13.80 10.26 -0.20
N GLN A 39 12.61 9.70 -0.45
CA GLN A 39 12.21 8.33 -0.12
C GLN A 39 12.40 7.28 -1.25
N ASP A 40 13.00 7.57 -2.41
CA ASP A 40 13.29 6.62 -3.50
C ASP A 40 14.42 5.60 -3.16
N GLY A 41 14.64 5.33 -1.88
CA GLY A 41 15.61 4.36 -1.37
C GLY A 41 14.99 3.30 -0.46
N LEU A 42 15.86 2.48 0.15
CA LEU A 42 15.49 1.49 1.17
C LEU A 42 14.67 2.10 2.32
N GLY A 43 14.94 3.36 2.69
CA GLY A 43 14.22 4.08 3.74
C GLY A 43 12.73 4.29 3.44
N GLY A 44 12.38 4.71 2.22
CA GLY A 44 10.97 4.86 1.83
C GLY A 44 10.24 3.53 1.70
N ARG A 45 10.95 2.49 1.23
CA ARG A 45 10.41 1.12 1.21
C ARG A 45 10.10 0.59 2.61
N LEU A 46 11.02 0.77 3.56
CA LEU A 46 10.85 0.36 4.94
C LEU A 46 9.74 1.16 5.64
N PHE A 47 9.71 2.47 5.44
CA PHE A 47 8.65 3.33 5.97
C PHE A 47 7.27 2.92 5.43
N TRP A 48 7.16 2.73 4.12
CA TRP A 48 5.93 2.27 3.50
C TRP A 48 5.52 0.87 3.97
N ALA A 49 6.47 -0.07 4.08
CA ALA A 49 6.21 -1.40 4.60
C ALA A 49 5.75 -1.36 6.06
N ALA A 50 6.31 -0.48 6.90
CA ALA A 50 5.89 -0.29 8.28
C ALA A 50 4.46 0.26 8.36
N VAL A 51 4.16 1.32 7.60
CA VAL A 51 2.80 1.89 7.52
C VAL A 51 1.81 0.84 7.02
N ALA A 52 2.15 0.15 5.93
CA ALA A 52 1.32 -0.92 5.37
C ALA A 52 1.11 -2.07 6.35
N THR A 53 2.10 -2.40 7.18
CA THR A 53 1.96 -3.48 8.17
C THR A 53 0.88 -3.18 9.21
N PHE A 54 0.69 -1.92 9.59
CA PHE A 54 -0.39 -1.52 10.52
C PHE A 54 -1.70 -1.16 9.82
N LEU A 55 -1.64 -0.59 8.61
CA LEU A 55 -2.80 -0.06 7.89
C LEU A 55 -3.31 -0.95 6.74
N TRP A 56 -2.73 -2.14 6.52
CA TRP A 56 -3.14 -3.02 5.41
C TRP A 56 -4.65 -3.29 5.31
N PRO A 57 -5.46 -3.43 6.41
CA PRO A 57 -6.89 -3.68 6.27
C PRO A 57 -7.61 -2.49 5.62
N ILE A 58 -7.22 -1.27 6.02
CA ILE A 58 -7.77 -0.02 5.48
C ILE A 58 -7.28 0.17 4.04
N LEU A 59 -6.00 -0.09 3.77
CA LEU A 59 -5.43 0.02 2.43
C LEU A 59 -6.07 -0.96 1.43
N ILE A 60 -6.45 -2.16 1.88
CA ILE A 60 -7.22 -3.11 1.06
C ILE A 60 -8.58 -2.50 0.69
N VAL A 61 -9.31 -1.94 1.65
CA VAL A 61 -10.62 -1.33 1.40
C VAL A 61 -10.49 -0.15 0.44
N SER A 62 -9.55 0.77 0.70
CA SER A 62 -9.30 1.92 -0.16
C SER A 62 -8.85 1.52 -1.56
N GLY A 63 -7.94 0.54 -1.67
CA GLY A 63 -7.48 0.01 -2.95
C GLY A 63 -8.60 -0.66 -3.76
N LEU A 64 -9.46 -1.43 -3.09
CA LEU A 64 -10.61 -2.06 -3.72
C LEU A 64 -11.64 -1.02 -4.19
N HIS A 65 -11.90 0.01 -3.39
CA HIS A 65 -12.74 1.14 -3.78
C HIS A 65 -12.17 1.89 -4.99
N GLY A 66 -10.86 2.14 -5.02
CA GLY A 66 -10.18 2.74 -6.17
C GLY A 66 -10.30 1.89 -7.43
N LEU A 67 -10.06 0.57 -7.31
CA LEU A 67 -10.21 -0.36 -8.42
C LEU A 67 -11.65 -0.42 -8.93
N TRP A 68 -12.63 -0.42 -8.02
CA TRP A 68 -14.05 -0.43 -8.35
C TRP A 68 -14.45 0.86 -9.08
N ARG A 69 -14.00 2.02 -8.59
CA ARG A 69 -14.23 3.32 -9.25
C ARG A 69 -13.66 3.35 -10.67
N VAL A 70 -12.42 2.90 -10.86
CA VAL A 70 -11.77 2.83 -12.17
C VAL A 70 -12.47 1.82 -13.08
N ARG A 71 -12.90 0.67 -12.55
CA ARG A 71 -13.62 -0.35 -13.33
C ARG A 71 -15.01 0.13 -13.76
N SER A 72 -15.72 0.87 -12.91
CA SER A 72 -17.01 1.49 -13.23
C SER A 72 -16.83 2.60 -14.28
N ALA A 73 -15.78 3.42 -14.17
CA ALA A 73 -15.48 4.45 -15.16
C ALA A 73 -15.07 3.90 -16.54
N ARG A 74 -14.56 2.67 -16.62
CA ARG A 74 -14.26 2.00 -17.91
C ARG A 74 -15.45 1.23 -18.51
N ARG A 75 -16.57 1.13 -17.79
CA ARG A 75 -17.77 0.39 -18.21
C ARG A 75 -18.90 1.28 -18.72
N GLY A 76 -18.80 2.61 -18.53
CA GLY A 76 -19.67 3.60 -19.16
C GLY A 76 -19.00 4.21 -20.37
#